data_AF-S4RG21-F1
#
_entry.id   AF-S4RG21-F1
#
_cell.length_a   1.000
_cell.length_b   1.000
_cell.length_c   1.000
_cell.angle_alpha   90.00
_cell.angle_beta   90.00
_cell.angle_gamma   90.00
#
_symmetry.space_group_name_H-M   'P 1'
#
loop_
_entity.id
_entity.type
_entity.pdbx_description
1 polymer ?
#
loop_
_entity_poly.entity_id
_entity_poly.type
_entity_poly.pdbx_seq_one_letter_code
_entity_poly.pdbx_strand_id
1 'polypeptide(L)'
;GPFQLTSPTLSTFNQQLWLMCEIELAERSNGAFEQNFNLSVAITGRERDASMVMVNTVSYNRSRCLRCSQQKCDEIIVLHLGFLDYTKYLVRVQFQGLE
;
A
#
# COMPACT_ATOMS: atom_id res chain seq x y z
N GLY A 1 -11.41 -1.59 3.24
CA GLY A 1 -10.82 -2.28 2.07
C GLY A 1 -10.92 -3.80 2.25
N PRO A 2 -10.71 -4.61 1.20
CA PRO A 2 -9.44 -4.58 0.45
C PRO A 2 -9.43 -3.64 -0.75
N PHE A 3 -8.28 -3.02 -1.00
CA PHE A 3 -8.01 -2.17 -2.16
C PHE A 3 -7.09 -2.89 -3.13
N GLN A 4 -7.42 -2.86 -4.42
CA GLN A 4 -6.61 -3.46 -5.48
C GLN A 4 -6.14 -2.38 -6.44
N LEU A 5 -4.82 -2.20 -6.52
CA LEU A 5 -4.15 -1.15 -7.29
C LEU A 5 -3.24 -1.79 -8.33
N THR A 6 -3.16 -1.19 -9.52
CA THR A 6 -2.24 -1.66 -10.57
C THR A 6 -1.26 -0.55 -10.88
N SER A 7 0.03 -0.87 -10.95
CA SER A 7 1.04 0.08 -11.35
C SER A 7 0.88 0.47 -12.82
N PRO A 8 1.39 1.65 -13.22
CA PRO A 8 1.69 1.91 -14.62
C PRO A 8 2.61 0.82 -15.22
N THR A 9 2.74 0.79 -16.54
CA THR A 9 3.78 -0.01 -17.18
C THR A 9 5.15 0.54 -16.81
N LEU A 10 6.00 -0.31 -16.26
CA LEU A 10 7.35 -0.01 -15.82
C LEU A 10 8.37 -0.60 -16.79
N SER A 11 9.54 0.04 -16.82
CA SER A 11 10.71 -0.35 -17.62
C SER A 11 11.94 -0.42 -16.72
N THR A 12 13.06 -0.86 -17.28
CA THR A 12 14.36 -0.85 -16.60
C THR A 12 14.87 0.56 -16.24
N PHE A 13 14.26 1.62 -16.78
CA PHE A 13 14.56 3.01 -16.38
C PHE A 13 13.89 3.40 -15.06
N ASN A 14 12.82 2.70 -14.66
CA ASN A 14 12.20 2.91 -13.36
C ASN A 14 13.04 2.18 -12.31
N GLN A 15 13.57 2.91 -11.34
CA GLN A 15 14.46 2.34 -10.32
C GLN A 15 13.69 1.82 -9.11
N GLN A 16 12.63 2.51 -8.72
CA GLN A 16 11.89 2.23 -7.50
C GLN A 16 10.39 2.46 -7.72
N LEU A 17 9.57 1.77 -6.91
CA LEU A 17 8.14 2.00 -6.84
C LEU A 17 7.73 2.23 -5.39
N TRP A 18 7.04 3.34 -5.16
CA TRP A 18 6.53 3.72 -3.85
C TRP A 18 5.01 3.79 -3.94
N LEU A 19 4.33 3.18 -2.96
CA LEU A 19 2.91 3.31 -2.75
C LEU A 19 2.68 3.97 -1.40
N MET A 20 2.12 5.16 -1.44
CA MET A 20 1.76 5.95 -0.27
C MET A 20 0.24 5.93 -0.11
N CYS A 21 -0.23 6.05 1.12
CA CYS A 21 -1.64 6.18 1.44
C CYS A 21 -1.84 7.37 2.36
N GLU A 22 -2.81 8.20 2.01
CA GLU A 22 -3.37 9.24 2.87
C GLU A 22 -4.76 8.78 3.32
N ILE A 23 -5.04 8.94 4.61
CA ILE A 23 -6.34 8.61 5.20
C ILE A 23 -6.92 9.90 5.76
N GLU A 24 -8.21 10.10 5.52
CA GLU A 24 -8.96 11.23 6.05
C GLU A 24 -10.09 10.71 6.93
N LEU A 25 -10.33 11.41 8.03
CA LEU A 25 -11.50 11.16 8.86
C LEU A 25 -12.73 11.72 8.14
N ALA A 26 -13.83 10.96 8.17
CA ALA A 26 -15.10 11.40 7.58
C ALA A 26 -15.62 12.68 8.23
N GLU A 27 -15.36 12.85 9.53
CA GLU A 27 -15.68 14.06 10.29
C GLU A 27 -14.42 14.61 10.95
N ARG A 28 -14.40 15.93 11.17
CA ARG A 28 -13.31 16.58 11.91
C ARG A 28 -13.33 16.09 13.35
N SER A 29 -12.19 15.58 13.82
CA SER A 29 -12.01 15.30 15.24
C SER A 29 -11.79 16.61 16.00
N ASN A 30 -12.43 16.74 17.16
CA ASN A 30 -12.20 17.87 18.08
C ASN A 30 -10.87 17.73 18.87
N GLY A 31 -10.03 16.75 18.52
CA GLY A 31 -8.77 16.44 19.19
C GLY A 31 -7.87 15.50 18.39
N ALA A 32 -6.71 15.14 18.93
CA ALA A 32 -5.80 14.18 18.30
C ALA A 32 -6.46 12.79 18.28
N PHE A 33 -6.55 12.19 17.09
CA PHE A 33 -7.05 10.82 16.92
C PHE A 33 -5.87 9.89 16.68
N GLU A 34 -5.76 8.84 17.49
CA GLU A 34 -4.75 7.80 17.30
C GLU A 34 -5.38 6.41 17.38
N GLN A 35 -5.06 5.54 16.42
CA GLN A 35 -5.58 4.17 16.38
C GLN A 35 -4.54 3.21 15.80
N ASN A 36 -4.31 2.08 16.49
CA ASN A 36 -3.50 1.00 15.96
C ASN A 36 -4.30 0.13 14.99
N PHE A 37 -3.67 -0.27 13.89
CA PHE A 37 -4.25 -1.12 12.88
C PHE A 37 -3.21 -2.05 12.27
N ASN A 38 -3.67 -3.10 11.58
CA ASN A 38 -2.79 -4.00 10.86
C ASN A 38 -2.90 -3.76 9.36
N LEU A 39 -1.75 -3.47 8.73
CA LEU A 39 -1.62 -3.33 7.30
C LEU A 39 -1.13 -4.64 6.70
N SER A 40 -1.89 -5.20 5.76
CA SER A 40 -1.51 -6.38 4.98
C SER A 40 -1.34 -6.00 3.51
N VAL A 41 -0.20 -6.35 2.91
CA VAL A 41 0.10 -6.05 1.50
C VAL A 41 0.51 -7.31 0.75
N ALA A 42 -0.17 -7.62 -0.35
CA ALA A 42 0.19 -8.70 -1.27
C ALA A 42 0.52 -8.13 -2.66
N ILE A 43 1.54 -8.68 -3.32
CA ILE A 43 2.10 -8.12 -4.56
C ILE A 43 2.21 -9.23 -5.61
N THR A 44 1.70 -8.97 -6.79
CA THR A 44 1.81 -9.85 -7.96
C THR A 44 2.48 -9.08 -9.09
N GLY A 45 3.48 -9.68 -9.71
CA GLY A 45 4.24 -9.14 -10.82
C GLY A 45 3.77 -9.78 -12.10
N ARG A 46 3.74 -9.00 -13.19
CA ARG A 46 3.44 -9.51 -14.52
C ARG A 46 4.71 -9.59 -15.36
N GLU A 47 5.03 -10.79 -15.82
CA GLU A 47 6.16 -11.06 -16.70
C GLU A 47 5.91 -10.56 -18.13
N ARG A 48 6.98 -10.54 -18.93
CA ARG A 48 6.95 -10.07 -20.33
C ARG A 48 6.09 -10.94 -21.23
N ASP A 49 5.93 -12.22 -20.90
CA ASP A 49 5.04 -13.16 -21.59
C ASP A 49 3.58 -13.08 -21.12
N ALA A 50 3.25 -12.06 -20.31
CA ALA A 50 1.96 -11.83 -19.68
C ALA A 50 1.55 -12.81 -18.58
N SER A 51 2.41 -13.76 -18.19
CA SER A 51 2.16 -14.60 -17.01
C SER A 51 2.18 -13.76 -15.72
N MET A 52 1.38 -14.18 -14.74
CA MET A 52 1.29 -13.52 -13.44
C MET A 52 2.02 -14.35 -12.40
N VAL A 53 3.03 -13.77 -11.76
CA VAL A 53 3.84 -14.42 -10.73
C VAL A 53 3.65 -13.65 -9.43
N MET A 54 3.34 -14.36 -8.33
CA MET A 54 3.33 -13.71 -7.02
C MET A 54 4.76 -13.32 -6.66
N VAL A 55 5.03 -12.01 -6.56
CA VAL A 55 6.36 -11.50 -6.19
C VAL A 55 6.66 -11.82 -4.74
N ASN A 56 5.62 -11.86 -3.90
CA ASN A 56 5.77 -12.25 -2.52
C ASN A 56 4.62 -13.17 -2.11
N THR A 57 4.95 -14.38 -1.67
CA THR A 57 3.99 -15.37 -1.13
C THR A 57 3.52 -15.02 0.27
N VAL A 58 4.25 -14.16 1.00
CA VAL A 58 3.92 -13.71 2.34
C VAL A 58 3.40 -12.28 2.27
N SER A 59 2.12 -12.09 2.59
CA SER A 59 1.57 -10.75 2.79
C SER A 59 2.35 -10.04 3.90
N TYR A 60 2.91 -8.87 3.60
CA TYR A 60 3.60 -8.09 4.62
C TYR A 60 2.58 -7.57 5.62
N ASN A 61 2.47 -8.24 6.76
CA ASN A 61 1.58 -7.84 7.84
C ASN A 61 2.38 -7.02 8.84
N ARG A 62 2.08 -5.72 8.91
CA ARG A 62 2.72 -4.80 9.88
C ARG A 62 1.66 -4.08 10.69
N SER A 63 1.85 -4.06 12.00
CA SER A 63 1.10 -3.17 12.86
C SER A 63 1.59 -1.74 12.66
N ARG A 64 0.64 -0.80 12.59
CA ARG A 64 0.84 0.62 12.34
C ARG A 64 -0.04 1.42 13.29
N CYS A 65 0.38 2.64 13.60
CA CYS A 65 -0.39 3.61 14.36
C CYS A 65 -0.84 4.70 13.38
N LEU A 66 -2.15 4.83 13.21
CA LEU A 66 -2.78 5.92 12.48
C LEU A 66 -2.85 7.12 13.43
N ARG A 67 -2.32 8.26 13.02
CA ARG A 67 -2.40 9.50 13.78
C ARG A 67 -3.01 10.58 12.91
N CYS A 68 -4.00 11.28 13.42
CA CYS A 68 -4.70 12.31 12.67
C CYS A 68 -4.79 13.61 13.45
N SER A 69 -4.59 14.69 12.72
CA SER A 69 -4.77 16.06 13.19
C SER A 69 -5.95 16.67 12.45
N GLN A 70 -7.01 16.97 13.20
CA GLN A 70 -8.30 17.47 12.70
C GLN A 70 -8.99 16.47 11.76
N GLN A 71 -8.63 16.47 10.48
CA GLN A 71 -9.29 15.63 9.46
C GLN A 71 -8.29 14.78 8.68
N LYS A 72 -7.02 15.19 8.62
CA LYS A 72 -5.99 14.54 7.83
C LYS A 72 -5.08 13.72 8.73
N CYS A 73 -4.80 12.50 8.31
CA CYS A 73 -3.88 11.61 9.00
C CYS A 73 -2.47 11.68 8.41
N ASP A 74 -1.49 11.25 9.20
CA ASP A 74 -0.12 11.11 8.76
C ASP A 74 -0.03 10.15 7.57
N GLU A 75 0.82 10.49 6.60
CA GLU A 75 1.01 9.69 5.39
C GLU A 75 1.68 8.35 5.72
N ILE A 76 1.18 7.27 5.12
CA ILE A 76 1.67 5.91 5.35
C ILE A 76 2.38 5.39 4.10
N ILE A 77 3.65 4.98 4.25
CA ILE A 77 4.35 4.17 3.24
C ILE A 77 3.78 2.75 3.29
N VAL A 78 2.95 2.40 2.32
CA VAL A 78 2.32 1.07 2.20
C VAL A 78 3.28 0.07 1.59
N LEU A 79 3.96 0.45 0.52
CA LEU A 79 4.90 -0.40 -0.19
C LEU A 79 6.07 0.43 -0.72
N HIS A 80 7.27 -0.11 -0.60
CA HIS A 80 8.45 0.36 -1.28
C HIS A 80 9.17 -0.83 -1.94
N LEU A 81 9.28 -0.79 -3.26
CA LEU A 81 10.09 -1.71 -4.05
C LEU A 81 11.35 -0.97 -4.51
N GLY A 82 12.50 -1.39 -4.00
CA GLY A 82 13.81 -0.82 -4.35
C GLY A 82 14.40 -1.34 -5.65
N PHE A 83 13.80 -2.39 -6.23
CA PHE A 83 14.15 -2.95 -7.54
C PHE A 83 12.89 -3.46 -8.24
N LEU A 84 12.87 -3.35 -9.57
CA LEU A 84 11.68 -3.60 -10.38
C LEU A 84 11.93 -4.67 -11.45
N ASP A 85 11.69 -5.93 -11.09
CA ASP A 85 11.80 -7.10 -11.96
C ASP A 85 10.66 -7.24 -12.99
N TYR A 86 9.51 -6.63 -12.75
CA TYR A 86 8.29 -6.83 -13.53
C TYR A 86 7.84 -5.57 -14.24
N THR A 87 7.22 -5.76 -15.42
CA THR A 87 6.71 -4.64 -16.22
C THR A 87 5.42 -4.04 -15.66
N LYS A 88 4.71 -4.77 -14.82
CA LYS A 88 3.54 -4.29 -14.06
C LYS A 88 3.45 -5.00 -12.72
N TYR A 89 2.91 -4.29 -11.73
CA TYR A 89 2.63 -4.80 -10.40
C TYR A 89 1.14 -4.62 -10.09
N LEU A 90 0.52 -5.67 -9.57
CA LEU A 90 -0.77 -5.65 -8.93
C LEU A 90 -0.54 -5.70 -7.41
N VAL A 91 -1.05 -4.70 -6.69
CA VAL A 91 -0.90 -4.58 -5.24
C VAL A 91 -2.28 -4.67 -4.61
N ARG A 92 -2.46 -5.62 -3.68
CA ARG A 92 -3.64 -5.74 -2.83
C ARG A 92 -3.30 -5.28 -1.42
N VAL A 93 -4.07 -4.34 -0.91
CA VAL A 93 -3.85 -3.70 0.40
C VAL A 93 -5.09 -3.90 1.28
N GLN A 94 -4.88 -4.34 2.52
CA GLN A 94 -5.93 -4.47 3.52
C GLN A 94 -5.53 -3.76 4.80
N PHE A 95 -6.42 -2.91 5.30
CA PHE A 95 -6.29 -2.18 6.56
C PHE A 95 -7.27 -2.82 7.55
N GLN A 96 -6.77 -3.66 8.45
CA GLN A 96 -7.58 -4.39 9.43
C GLN A 96 -7.64 -3.59 10.74
N GLY A 97 -8.84 -3.37 11.27
CA GLY A 97 -9.07 -2.51 12.43
C GLY A 97 -9.30 -1.04 12.08
N LEU A 98 -9.48 -0.71 10.81
CA LEU A 98 -9.90 0.61 10.30
C LEU A 98 -11.18 0.48 9.44
N GLU A 99 -11.99 -0.54 9.69
CA GLU A 99 -13.28 -0.75 9.03
C GLU A 99 -14.33 0.33 9.35
#